data_AF-D5BQN0-F1
#
_entry.id   AF-D5BQN0-F1
#
_cell.length_a   1.000
_cell.length_b   1.000
_cell.length_c   1.000
_cell.angle_alpha   90.00
_cell.angle_beta   90.00
_cell.angle_gamma   90.00
#
_symmetry.space_group_name_H-M   'P 1'
#
loop_
_entity.id
_entity.type
_entity.pdbx_description
1 polymer ?
#
loop_
_entity_poly.entity_id
_entity_poly.type
_entity_poly.pdbx_seq_one_letter_code
_entity_poly.pdbx_strand_id
1 'polypeptide(L)'
;MRHLTLPAFIMGSAVLLAGCMEPGPIRGTIHSNSYKLRLGMTIEEVESLMAPANYVRFNPKNALIVCRTYIYDEEYDVKFVHVKFENDLVVGASDGHRKVCNLTHDQ
;
A
#
# COMPACT_ATOMS: atom_id res chain seq x y z
N MET A 1 38.52 -23.72 52.42
CA MET A 1 39.18 -22.44 52.08
C MET A 1 38.31 -21.73 51.06
N ARG A 2 38.01 -20.46 51.32
CA ARG A 2 37.17 -19.56 50.52
C ARG A 2 37.79 -19.31 49.14
N HIS A 3 36.98 -19.21 48.09
CA HIS A 3 37.02 -18.07 47.16
C HIS A 3 35.64 -17.90 46.53
N LEU A 4 34.96 -16.81 46.93
CA LEU A 4 33.81 -16.22 46.23
C LEU A 4 34.33 -15.54 44.96
N THR A 5 33.66 -15.74 43.83
CA THR A 5 33.69 -14.80 42.69
C THR A 5 32.28 -14.71 42.08
N LEU A 6 31.57 -13.62 42.37
CA LEU A 6 30.44 -13.07 41.60
C LEU A 6 30.98 -11.93 40.72
N PRO A 7 30.24 -11.36 39.77
CA PRO A 7 29.47 -11.95 38.66
C PRO A 7 29.90 -11.31 37.31
N ALA A 8 29.61 -11.92 36.17
CA ALA A 8 29.71 -11.22 34.87
C ALA A 8 28.37 -11.31 34.16
N PHE A 9 27.55 -10.28 34.38
CA PHE A 9 26.29 -10.05 33.70
C PHE A 9 26.63 -9.62 32.26
N ILE A 10 26.59 -10.56 31.31
CA ILE A 10 26.70 -10.20 29.88
C ILE A 10 25.32 -9.71 29.44
N MET A 11 25.18 -8.39 29.51
CA MET A 11 24.09 -7.64 28.90
C MET A 11 24.30 -7.69 27.38
N GLY A 12 23.82 -8.76 26.74
CA GLY A 12 23.87 -8.95 25.30
C GLY A 12 22.75 -8.18 24.63
N SER A 13 23.11 -7.10 23.94
CA SER A 13 22.26 -6.19 23.20
C SER A 13 21.14 -6.89 22.42
N ALA A 14 19.89 -6.56 22.75
CA ALA A 14 18.75 -6.84 21.87
C ALA A 14 18.93 -6.00 20.60
N VAL A 15 19.53 -6.60 19.57
CA VAL A 15 19.45 -6.08 18.20
C VAL A 15 18.00 -6.29 17.78
N LEU A 16 17.16 -5.30 18.07
CA LEU A 16 15.92 -5.10 17.34
C LEU A 16 16.35 -4.90 15.89
N LEU A 17 16.35 -5.98 15.12
CA LEU A 17 16.23 -5.91 13.68
C LEU A 17 14.97 -5.08 13.43
N ALA A 18 15.17 -3.79 13.20
CA ALA A 18 14.21 -2.97 12.50
C ALA A 18 14.00 -3.68 11.17
N GLY A 19 13.03 -4.60 11.13
CA GLY A 19 12.56 -5.17 9.90
C GLY A 19 12.26 -3.99 9.01
N CYS A 20 12.89 -3.94 7.83
CA CYS A 20 12.48 -3.04 6.78
C CYS A 20 10.99 -3.21 6.67
N MET A 21 10.22 -2.18 7.07
CA MET A 21 8.77 -2.20 6.93
C MET A 21 8.54 -2.31 5.44
N GLU A 22 8.27 -3.53 4.97
CA GLU A 22 7.90 -3.74 3.59
C GLU A 22 6.69 -2.82 3.37
N PRO A 23 6.79 -1.84 2.44
CA PRO A 23 5.71 -0.91 2.26
C PRO A 23 4.48 -1.71 1.89
N GLY A 24 3.45 -1.54 2.73
CA GLY A 24 2.22 -2.28 2.68
C GLY A 24 1.50 -2.15 1.33
N PRO A 25 0.32 -2.74 1.19
CA PRO A 25 -0.42 -2.79 -0.07
C PRO A 25 -0.75 -1.41 -0.67
N ILE A 26 -0.71 -0.34 0.12
CA ILE A 26 -0.81 1.05 -0.34
C ILE A 26 0.60 1.64 -0.41
N ARG A 27 1.05 1.96 -1.63
CA ARG A 27 2.41 2.38 -1.97
C ARG A 27 2.41 3.69 -2.72
N GLY A 28 2.60 4.79 -2.01
CA GLY A 28 2.85 6.06 -2.67
C GLY A 28 3.55 7.10 -1.81
N THR A 29 3.79 8.23 -2.44
CA THR A 29 4.49 9.38 -1.87
C THR A 29 3.55 10.21 -1.00
N ILE A 30 4.13 10.96 -0.05
CA ILE A 30 3.37 11.89 0.81
C ILE A 30 2.66 13.01 0.03
N HIS A 31 3.04 13.24 -1.24
CA HIS A 31 2.47 14.25 -2.12
C HIS A 31 1.40 13.70 -3.07
N SER A 32 1.08 12.40 -2.96
CA SER A 32 0.09 11.72 -3.78
C SER A 32 -1.20 11.45 -3.01
N ASN A 33 -2.35 11.60 -3.66
CA ASN A 33 -3.64 11.24 -3.06
C ASN A 33 -3.73 9.79 -2.53
N SER A 34 -2.79 8.91 -2.90
CA SER A 34 -2.64 7.58 -2.29
C SER A 34 -2.48 7.60 -0.76
N TYR A 35 -1.92 8.67 -0.15
CA TYR A 35 -1.81 8.78 1.32
C TYR A 35 -3.17 8.89 2.02
N LYS A 36 -4.22 9.28 1.30
CA LYS A 36 -5.59 9.40 1.82
C LYS A 36 -6.29 8.05 1.91
N LEU A 37 -5.74 7.02 1.27
CA LEU A 37 -6.35 5.70 1.15
C LEU A 37 -6.07 4.82 2.35
N ARG A 38 -7.01 3.91 2.61
CA ARG A 38 -6.89 2.82 3.57
C ARG A 38 -7.41 1.54 2.96
N LEU A 39 -6.86 0.41 3.41
CA LEU A 39 -7.40 -0.90 3.08
C LEU A 39 -8.84 -1.00 3.57
N GLY A 40 -9.67 -1.71 2.80
CA GLY A 40 -11.08 -1.89 3.12
C GLY A 40 -11.97 -0.69 2.83
N MET A 41 -11.43 0.42 2.30
CA MET A 41 -12.29 1.50 1.80
C MET A 41 -13.16 0.98 0.65
N THR A 42 -14.41 1.44 0.60
CA THR A 42 -15.29 1.17 -0.53
C THR A 42 -14.92 2.04 -1.73
N ILE A 43 -15.42 1.67 -2.91
CA ILE A 43 -15.33 2.51 -4.10
C ILE A 43 -15.87 3.93 -3.84
N GLU A 44 -17.01 4.05 -3.18
CA GLU A 44 -17.68 5.33 -2.92
C GLU A 44 -16.84 6.22 -1.98
N GLU A 45 -16.23 5.63 -0.96
CA GLU A 45 -15.30 6.34 -0.07
C GLU A 45 -14.08 6.85 -0.85
N VAL A 46 -13.51 6.05 -1.76
CA VAL A 46 -12.40 6.49 -2.61
C VAL A 46 -12.82 7.63 -3.55
N GLU A 47 -13.97 7.52 -4.19
CA GLU A 47 -14.47 8.54 -5.13
C GLU A 47 -14.85 9.84 -4.42
N SER A 48 -15.26 9.79 -3.15
CA SER A 48 -15.45 10.99 -2.33
C SER A 48 -14.14 11.77 -2.09
N LEU A 49 -12.99 11.09 -2.16
CA LEU A 49 -11.66 11.68 -1.92
C LEU A 49 -10.96 12.15 -3.20
N MET A 50 -11.25 11.53 -4.35
CA MET A 50 -10.48 11.69 -5.60
C MET A 50 -11.32 11.93 -6.86
N ALA A 51 -12.63 12.13 -6.72
CA ALA A 51 -13.61 12.13 -7.81
C ALA A 51 -13.74 10.74 -8.50
N PRO A 52 -14.69 10.56 -9.43
CA PRO A 52 -14.85 9.31 -10.16
C PRO A 52 -13.59 8.90 -10.94
N ALA A 53 -13.38 7.59 -11.07
CA ALA A 53 -12.21 7.07 -11.78
C ALA A 53 -12.22 7.42 -13.27
N ASN A 54 -11.06 7.81 -13.81
CA ASN A 54 -10.86 8.08 -15.24
C ASN A 54 -10.78 6.78 -16.05
N TYR A 55 -10.24 5.71 -15.47
CA TYR A 55 -10.13 4.40 -16.12
C TYR A 55 -10.47 3.25 -15.17
N VAL A 56 -11.14 2.24 -15.70
CA VAL A 56 -11.48 1.00 -14.98
C VAL A 56 -11.02 -0.20 -15.80
N ARG A 57 -10.36 -1.16 -15.14
CA ARG A 57 -9.92 -2.43 -15.72
C ARG A 57 -10.30 -3.58 -14.82
N PHE A 58 -11.02 -4.55 -15.37
CA PHE A 58 -11.36 -5.80 -14.67
C PHE A 58 -10.28 -6.85 -14.89
N ASN A 59 -10.03 -7.69 -13.89
CA ASN A 59 -9.19 -8.86 -14.08
C ASN A 59 -9.95 -9.88 -14.98
N PRO A 60 -9.32 -10.38 -16.06
CA PRO A 60 -9.99 -11.27 -17.01
C PRO A 60 -10.35 -12.65 -16.42
N LYS A 61 -9.71 -13.06 -15.32
CA LYS A 61 -9.95 -14.34 -14.63
C LYS A 61 -10.92 -14.21 -13.45
N ASN A 62 -11.04 -13.02 -12.86
CA ASN A 62 -11.90 -12.77 -11.71
C ASN A 62 -12.48 -11.34 -11.76
N ALA A 63 -13.75 -11.20 -12.15
CA ALA A 63 -14.39 -9.90 -12.29
C ALA A 63 -14.54 -9.12 -10.97
N LEU A 64 -14.37 -9.79 -9.81
CA LEU A 64 -14.38 -9.16 -8.49
C LEU A 64 -13.11 -8.38 -8.20
N ILE A 65 -12.03 -8.62 -8.97
CA ILE A 65 -10.78 -7.86 -8.90
C ILE A 65 -10.82 -6.77 -9.96
N VAL A 66 -10.82 -5.52 -9.50
CA VAL A 66 -10.94 -4.33 -10.35
C VAL A 66 -9.80 -3.38 -10.05
N CYS A 67 -9.15 -2.88 -11.09
CA CYS A 67 -8.26 -1.73 -10.97
C CYS A 67 -8.98 -0.46 -11.46
N ARG A 68 -8.97 0.59 -10.64
CA ARG A 68 -9.39 1.93 -11.03
C ARG A 68 -8.19 2.87 -11.03
N THR A 69 -8.17 3.80 -11.98
CA THR A 69 -7.14 4.84 -12.08
C THR A 69 -7.79 6.21 -11.93
N TYR A 70 -7.24 7.01 -11.04
CA TYR A 70 -7.65 8.37 -10.74
C TYR A 70 -6.54 9.32 -11.19
N ILE A 71 -6.87 10.30 -12.01
CA ILE A 71 -5.96 11.32 -12.54
C ILE A 71 -6.38 12.67 -11.95
N TYR A 72 -5.40 13.46 -11.53
CA TYR A 72 -5.61 14.77 -10.91
C TYR A 72 -4.41 15.69 -11.16
N ASP A 73 -4.54 16.95 -10.77
CA ASP A 73 -3.53 18.01 -10.95
C ASP A 73 -3.11 18.23 -12.43
N GLU A 74 -3.98 17.94 -13.40
CA GLU A 74 -3.68 17.97 -14.84
C GLU A 74 -3.21 19.32 -15.39
N GLU A 75 -3.55 20.43 -14.72
CA GLU A 75 -3.16 21.78 -15.11
C GLU A 75 -1.68 22.10 -14.84
N TYR A 76 -1.06 21.46 -13.83
CA TYR A 76 0.28 21.81 -13.34
C TYR A 76 1.28 20.65 -13.44
N ASP A 77 0.85 19.44 -13.06
CA ASP A 77 1.68 18.23 -13.07
C ASP A 77 0.76 17.01 -12.96
N VAL A 78 0.54 16.31 -14.07
CA VAL A 78 -0.41 15.18 -14.14
C VAL A 78 0.01 14.10 -13.15
N LYS A 79 -0.80 13.89 -12.12
CA LYS A 79 -0.61 12.83 -11.14
C LYS A 79 -1.66 11.76 -11.30
N PHE A 80 -1.32 10.57 -10.81
CA PHE A 80 -2.21 9.43 -10.85
C PHE A 80 -2.12 8.59 -9.59
N VAL A 81 -3.23 7.92 -9.27
CA VAL A 81 -3.29 6.83 -8.30
C VAL A 81 -4.02 5.67 -8.96
N HIS A 82 -3.38 4.51 -8.92
CA HIS A 82 -3.99 3.24 -9.26
C HIS A 82 -4.48 2.57 -8.00
N VAL A 83 -5.74 2.16 -7.94
CA VAL A 83 -6.34 1.47 -6.79
C VAL A 83 -6.85 0.12 -7.24
N LYS A 84 -6.40 -0.94 -6.58
CA LYS A 84 -6.89 -2.30 -6.76
C LYS A 84 -7.95 -2.58 -5.70
N PHE A 85 -9.10 -3.02 -6.19
CA PHE A 85 -10.23 -3.47 -5.41
C PHE A 85 -10.39 -4.97 -5.56
N GLU A 86 -10.83 -5.62 -4.50
CA GLU A 86 -11.34 -6.98 -4.50
C GLU A 86 -12.65 -6.98 -3.71
N ASN A 87 -13.73 -7.50 -4.31
CA ASN A 87 -15.08 -7.43 -3.74
C ASN A 87 -15.45 -5.98 -3.34
N ASP A 88 -15.17 -5.02 -4.22
CA ASP A 88 -15.44 -3.59 -4.04
C ASP A 88 -14.69 -2.89 -2.89
N LEU A 89 -13.71 -3.56 -2.28
CA LEU A 89 -12.91 -3.03 -1.19
C LEU A 89 -11.46 -2.82 -1.61
N VAL A 90 -10.84 -1.73 -1.16
CA VAL A 90 -9.42 -1.43 -1.44
C VAL A 90 -8.54 -2.53 -0.84
N VAL A 91 -7.80 -3.21 -1.70
CA VAL A 91 -6.77 -4.20 -1.32
C VAL A 91 -5.36 -3.74 -1.67
N GLY A 92 -5.23 -2.65 -2.43
CA GLY A 92 -3.95 -1.99 -2.67
C GLY A 92 -4.07 -0.72 -3.48
N ALA A 93 -3.05 0.12 -3.41
CA ALA A 93 -2.99 1.32 -4.24
C ALA A 93 -1.54 1.72 -4.53
N SER A 94 -1.29 2.42 -5.64
CA SER A 94 0.01 3.03 -5.89
C SER A 94 -0.05 4.25 -6.80
N ASP A 95 0.84 5.20 -6.54
CA ASP A 95 1.11 6.36 -7.40
C ASP A 95 2.28 6.12 -8.38
N GLY A 96 2.90 4.93 -8.33
CA GLY A 96 3.90 4.49 -9.30
C GLY A 96 3.24 3.81 -10.49
N HIS A 97 3.95 3.75 -11.62
CA HIS A 97 3.43 3.16 -12.86
C HIS A 97 2.93 1.71 -12.67
N ARG A 98 1.59 1.54 -12.68
CA ARG A 98 0.81 0.29 -12.87
C ARG A 98 1.19 -0.97 -12.08
N LYS A 99 2.12 -0.92 -11.11
CA LYS A 99 2.60 -2.10 -10.38
C LYS A 99 1.48 -2.83 -9.62
N VAL A 100 0.58 -2.06 -9.01
CA VAL A 100 -0.56 -2.60 -8.23
C VAL A 100 -1.67 -3.14 -9.13
N CYS A 101 -1.74 -2.70 -10.38
CA CYS A 101 -2.77 -3.09 -11.34
C CYS A 101 -2.28 -4.08 -12.40
N ASN A 102 -1.26 -4.86 -12.07
CA ASN A 102 -0.84 -5.97 -12.89
C ASN A 102 -1.76 -7.19 -12.64
N LEU A 103 -2.97 -7.12 -13.20
CA LEU A 103 -4.05 -8.08 -12.94
C LEU A 103 -3.83 -9.48 -13.55
N THR A 104 -2.69 -9.74 -14.21
CA THR A 104 -2.42 -11.03 -14.86
C THR A 104 -1.79 -12.07 -13.94
N HIS A 105 -1.25 -11.65 -12.80
CA HIS A 105 -0.51 -12.51 -11.86
C HIS A 105 -1.22 -12.75 -10.51
N ASP A 106 -2.44 -12.21 -10.34
CA ASP A 106 -3.25 -12.46 -9.16
C ASP A 106 -3.90 -13.86 -9.30
N GLN A 107 -3.26 -14.88 -8.71
CA GLN A 107 -3.77 -16.24 -8.55
C GLN A 107 -3.52 -16.73 -7.13
#